data_AF-A0A950BGF5-F1
#
_entry.id   AF-A0A950BGF5-F1
#
_cell.length_a   1.000
_cell.length_b   1.000
_cell.length_c   1.000
_cell.angle_alpha   90.00
_cell.angle_beta   90.00
_cell.angle_gamma   90.00
#
_symmetry.space_group_name_H-M   'P 1'
#
loop_
_entity.id
_entity.type
_entity.pdbx_description
1 polymer ?
#
loop_
_entity_poly.entity_id
_entity_poly.type
_entity_poly.pdbx_seq_one_letter_code
_entity_poly.pdbx_strand_id
1 'polypeptide(L)'
;MSTDHSFILRLSCADRPGIVHAVSGFLFERGSNILDSAQFGDSHTGEFFMRVHFQQVGGDPGLDGLRAAFEPLAQEFGMRWELHDANVKPRVVIMVSKIGHCLNDLLFRYRTGQLPIEIPAIISNHKDFYQLAASYNIPFHHFPLLGGTDADKAAQEARVLEVVNREGADLVVLARYMQILSPQLCKALEGRAINIHHSFLPSFKGAKPYYQAFDRGVKLIGATAHYVTSD
;
A
#
# COMPACT_ATOMS: atom_id res chain seq x y z
N MET A 1 6.84 30.79 -10.39
CA MET A 1 6.35 29.58 -9.68
C MET A 1 7.36 28.50 -10.01
N SER A 2 8.19 28.04 -9.07
CA SER A 2 9.14 26.98 -9.43
C SER A 2 8.34 25.72 -9.71
N THR A 3 8.46 25.22 -10.94
CA THR A 3 7.85 23.99 -11.44
C THR A 3 8.71 22.81 -10.99
N ASP A 4 8.94 22.75 -9.69
CA ASP A 4 9.86 21.80 -9.08
C ASP A 4 9.14 20.46 -8.92
N HIS A 5 9.16 19.66 -9.98
CA HIS A 5 8.65 18.30 -9.95
C HIS A 5 9.63 17.39 -9.21
N SER A 6 9.11 16.66 -8.23
CA SER A 6 9.89 15.72 -7.43
C SER A 6 9.37 14.30 -7.60
N PHE A 7 10.30 13.36 -7.56
CA PHE A 7 10.06 11.96 -7.86
C PHE A 7 10.66 11.09 -6.76
N ILE A 8 10.09 9.91 -6.56
CA ILE A 8 10.57 8.90 -5.62
C ILE A 8 10.94 7.65 -6.41
N LEU A 9 12.24 7.36 -6.47
CA LEU A 9 12.78 6.10 -6.97
C LEU A 9 12.89 5.11 -5.81
N ARG A 10 12.35 3.90 -6.00
CA ARG A 10 12.55 2.75 -5.14
C ARG A 10 13.17 1.63 -5.96
N LEU A 11 14.17 0.94 -5.41
CA LEU A 11 14.78 -0.19 -6.07
C LEU A 11 15.22 -1.27 -5.07
N SER A 12 15.31 -2.49 -5.59
CA SER A 12 15.94 -3.64 -4.96
C SER A 12 16.71 -4.48 -5.98
N CYS A 13 17.89 -4.96 -5.65
CA CYS A 13 18.71 -5.84 -6.50
C CYS A 13 19.67 -6.69 -5.66
N ALA A 14 20.43 -7.59 -6.29
CA ALA A 14 21.55 -8.23 -5.62
C ALA A 14 22.59 -7.18 -5.21
N ASP A 15 23.10 -7.27 -3.98
CA ASP A 15 24.08 -6.34 -3.46
C ASP A 15 25.43 -6.50 -4.16
N ARG A 16 25.97 -5.38 -4.63
CA ARG A 16 27.29 -5.31 -5.27
C ARG A 16 27.85 -3.88 -5.25
N PRO A 17 29.18 -3.72 -5.28
CA PRO A 17 29.79 -2.40 -5.39
C PRO A 17 29.25 -1.61 -6.60
N GLY A 18 29.11 -0.30 -6.43
CA GLY A 18 28.78 0.63 -7.51
C GLY A 18 27.31 1.01 -7.67
N ILE A 19 26.36 0.34 -6.99
CA ILE A 19 24.92 0.65 -7.11
C ILE A 19 24.63 2.12 -6.77
N VAL A 20 25.06 2.57 -5.59
CA VAL A 20 24.82 3.96 -5.13
C VAL A 20 25.48 4.98 -6.06
N HIS A 21 26.70 4.69 -6.54
CA HIS A 21 27.40 5.56 -7.46
C HIS A 21 26.67 5.66 -8.80
N ALA A 22 26.21 4.56 -9.36
CA ALA A 22 25.53 4.54 -10.64
C ALA A 22 24.18 5.26 -10.57
N VAL A 23 23.40 5.05 -9.51
CA VAL A 23 22.12 5.74 -9.29
C VAL A 23 22.31 7.23 -9.06
N SER A 24 23.25 7.63 -8.19
CA SER A 24 23.52 9.06 -7.95
C SER A 24 24.12 9.77 -9.16
N GLY A 25 25.00 9.09 -9.91
CA GLY A 25 25.55 9.57 -11.18
C GLY A 25 24.46 9.78 -12.24
N PHE A 26 23.57 8.79 -12.42
CA PHE A 26 22.41 8.90 -13.32
C PHE A 26 21.56 10.15 -13.05
N LEU A 27 21.29 10.41 -11.76
CA LEU A 27 20.51 11.58 -11.32
C LEU A 27 21.27 12.88 -11.56
N PHE A 28 22.56 12.93 -11.21
CA PHE A 28 23.41 14.10 -11.39
C PHE A 28 23.54 14.50 -12.86
N GLU A 29 23.80 13.54 -13.76
CA GLU A 29 23.92 13.77 -15.21
C GLU A 29 22.66 14.37 -15.84
N ARG A 30 21.51 14.22 -15.18
CA ARG A 30 20.20 14.72 -15.61
C ARG A 30 19.78 15.99 -14.88
N GLY A 31 20.69 16.62 -14.14
CA GLY A 31 20.38 17.86 -13.41
C GLY A 31 19.42 17.65 -12.25
N SER A 32 19.34 16.44 -11.68
CA SER A 32 18.50 16.19 -10.51
C SER A 32 19.22 16.54 -9.21
N ASN A 33 18.47 17.06 -8.25
CA ASN A 33 18.94 17.28 -6.88
C ASN A 33 18.27 16.26 -5.94
N ILE A 34 19.07 15.53 -5.16
CA ILE A 34 18.55 14.59 -4.16
C ILE A 34 18.07 15.37 -2.93
N LEU A 35 16.82 15.14 -2.53
CA LEU A 35 16.20 15.74 -1.35
C LEU A 35 16.32 14.84 -0.11
N ASP A 36 16.15 13.53 -0.32
CA ASP A 36 16.24 12.50 0.71
C ASP A 36 16.71 11.18 0.08
N SER A 37 17.57 10.45 0.78
CA SER A 37 18.11 9.18 0.30
C SER A 37 18.36 8.22 1.45
N ALA A 38 17.89 6.99 1.30
CA ALA A 38 18.11 5.91 2.24
C ALA A 38 18.48 4.63 1.49
N GLN A 39 19.38 3.85 2.08
CA GLN A 39 19.80 2.56 1.55
C GLN A 39 20.00 1.56 2.67
N PHE A 40 19.81 0.28 2.33
CA PHE A 40 19.98 -0.84 3.25
C PHE A 40 20.49 -2.04 2.46
N GLY A 41 21.63 -2.59 2.88
CA GLY A 41 22.14 -3.88 2.39
C GLY A 41 21.82 -4.96 3.42
N ASP A 42 21.11 -6.00 3.00
CA ASP A 42 20.82 -7.17 3.80
C ASP A 42 21.89 -8.24 3.56
N SER A 43 22.81 -8.38 4.53
CA SER A 43 23.89 -9.37 4.44
C SER A 43 23.42 -10.82 4.55
N HIS A 44 22.18 -11.07 4.99
CA HIS A 44 21.64 -12.42 5.10
C HIS A 44 21.11 -12.93 3.76
N THR A 45 20.38 -12.08 3.04
CA THR A 45 19.79 -12.41 1.73
C THR A 45 20.70 -12.05 0.57
N GLY A 46 21.65 -11.13 0.77
CA GLY A 46 22.46 -10.54 -0.28
C GLY A 46 21.69 -9.55 -1.14
N GLU A 47 20.53 -9.04 -0.67
CA GLU A 47 19.77 -8.00 -1.37
C GLU A 47 20.17 -6.60 -0.89
N PHE A 48 20.14 -5.65 -1.83
CA PHE A 48 20.31 -4.22 -1.60
C PHE A 48 19.02 -3.48 -1.91
N PHE A 49 18.65 -2.54 -1.05
CA PHE A 49 17.46 -1.70 -1.18
C PHE A 49 17.86 -0.23 -1.15
N MET A 50 17.22 0.58 -1.98
CA MET A 50 17.42 2.03 -1.97
C MET A 50 16.13 2.78 -2.28
N ARG A 51 15.93 3.89 -1.57
CA ARG A 51 14.87 4.87 -1.84
C ARG A 51 15.53 6.24 -2.00
N VAL A 52 15.23 6.91 -3.11
CA VAL A 52 15.71 8.26 -3.39
C VAL A 52 14.54 9.16 -3.73
N HIS A 53 14.34 10.21 -2.94
CA HIS A 53 13.46 11.32 -3.27
C HIS A 53 14.32 12.42 -3.87
N PHE A 54 14.05 12.79 -5.11
CA PHE A 54 14.83 13.79 -5.83
C PHE A 54 13.91 14.76 -6.58
N GLN A 55 14.46 15.91 -6.93
CA GLN A 55 13.80 16.97 -7.65
C GLN A 55 14.52 17.22 -8.97
N GLN A 56 13.77 17.41 -10.06
CA GLN A 56 14.37 17.86 -11.33
C GLN A 56 14.67 19.35 -11.29
N VAL A 57 15.90 19.73 -11.66
CA VAL A 57 16.34 21.12 -11.70
C VAL A 57 16.65 21.51 -13.14
N GLY A 58 15.71 22.21 -13.78
CA GLY A 58 15.84 22.69 -15.15
C GLY A 58 15.49 21.63 -16.19
N GLY A 59 14.38 21.85 -16.91
CA GLY A 59 13.79 20.83 -17.78
C GLY A 59 13.00 19.78 -16.99
N ASP A 60 11.97 19.22 -17.61
CA ASP A 60 11.21 18.10 -17.06
C ASP A 60 10.97 17.07 -18.17
N PRO A 61 11.75 15.98 -18.21
CA PRO A 61 11.51 14.89 -19.16
C PRO A 61 10.20 14.14 -18.88
N GLY A 62 9.53 14.44 -17.77
CA GLY A 62 8.35 13.74 -17.28
C GLY A 62 8.69 12.36 -16.73
N LEU A 63 7.70 11.77 -16.06
CA LEU A 63 7.83 10.46 -15.43
C LEU A 63 8.25 9.37 -16.44
N ASP A 64 7.63 9.33 -17.62
CA ASP A 64 7.91 8.31 -18.63
C ASP A 64 9.29 8.49 -19.28
N GLY A 65 9.73 9.74 -19.46
CA GLY A 65 11.09 10.03 -19.94
C GLY A 65 12.16 9.59 -18.95
N LEU A 66 11.96 9.83 -17.65
CA LEU A 66 12.85 9.34 -16.60
C LEU A 66 12.86 7.81 -16.54
N ARG A 67 11.69 7.17 -16.70
CA ARG A 67 11.59 5.71 -16.69
C ARG A 67 12.38 5.09 -17.83
N ALA A 68 12.17 5.57 -19.05
CA ALA A 68 12.89 5.10 -20.23
C ALA A 68 14.41 5.31 -20.10
N ALA A 69 14.83 6.41 -19.47
CA ALA A 69 16.24 6.70 -19.26
C ALA A 69 16.89 5.83 -18.17
N PHE A 70 16.15 5.45 -17.11
CA PHE A 70 16.66 4.65 -16.00
C PHE A 70 16.71 3.15 -16.33
N GLU A 71 15.85 2.69 -17.24
CA GLU A 71 15.72 1.27 -17.61
C GLU A 71 17.05 0.57 -17.98
N PRO A 72 17.97 1.16 -18.77
CA PRO A 72 19.25 0.52 -19.06
C PRO A 72 20.11 0.27 -17.82
N LEU A 73 20.12 1.23 -16.88
CA LEU A 73 20.84 1.08 -15.62
C LEU A 73 20.18 0.01 -14.73
N ALA A 74 18.85 0.00 -14.68
CA ALA A 74 18.11 -1.04 -13.97
C ALA A 74 18.43 -2.43 -14.52
N GLN A 75 18.51 -2.60 -15.84
CA GLN A 75 18.87 -3.87 -16.50
C GLN A 75 20.31 -4.29 -16.17
N GLU A 76 21.26 -3.38 -16.20
CA GLU A 76 22.68 -3.65 -15.88
C GLU A 76 22.85 -4.23 -14.46
N PHE A 77 22.06 -3.74 -13.51
CA PHE A 77 22.10 -4.16 -12.11
C PHE A 77 21.06 -5.21 -11.74
N GLY A 78 20.20 -5.63 -12.68
CA GLY A 78 19.11 -6.56 -12.40
C GLY A 78 18.13 -6.02 -11.35
N MET A 79 17.82 -4.72 -11.41
CA MET A 79 16.96 -4.04 -10.43
C MET A 79 15.49 -4.35 -10.65
N ARG A 80 14.79 -4.68 -9.57
CA ARG A 80 13.34 -4.46 -9.46
C ARG A 80 13.16 -3.04 -8.95
N TRP A 81 12.45 -2.19 -9.70
CA TRP A 81 12.36 -0.77 -9.38
C TRP A 81 10.99 -0.18 -9.71
N GLU A 82 10.68 0.92 -9.03
CA GLU A 82 9.52 1.75 -9.28
C GLU A 82 9.93 3.22 -9.21
N LEU A 83 9.38 4.03 -10.10
CA LEU A 83 9.52 5.47 -10.07
C LEU A 83 8.14 6.12 -10.02
N HIS A 84 7.96 6.99 -9.04
CA HIS A 84 6.70 7.65 -8.72
C HIS A 84 6.86 9.17 -8.79
N ASP A 85 5.85 9.87 -9.30
CA ASP A 85 5.72 11.31 -9.12
C ASP A 85 5.25 11.57 -7.68
N ALA A 86 6.03 12.34 -6.91
CA ALA A 86 5.74 12.59 -5.50
C ALA A 86 4.51 13.49 -5.28
N ASN A 87 4.04 14.18 -6.32
CA ASN A 87 2.84 15.01 -6.28
C ASN A 87 1.55 14.22 -6.56
N VAL A 88 1.67 13.00 -7.10
CA VAL A 88 0.53 12.12 -7.37
C VAL A 88 0.18 11.36 -6.10
N LYS A 89 -1.03 11.60 -5.58
CA LYS A 89 -1.53 10.88 -4.40
C LYS A 89 -1.97 9.46 -4.79
N PRO A 90 -1.54 8.43 -4.03
CA PRO A 90 -2.00 7.07 -4.24
C PRO A 90 -3.52 6.94 -4.05
N ARG A 91 -4.16 6.13 -4.88
CA ARG A 91 -5.60 5.82 -4.84
C ARG A 91 -5.82 4.58 -3.97
N VAL A 92 -6.54 4.75 -2.86
CA VAL A 92 -6.69 3.73 -1.82
C VAL A 92 -8.14 3.30 -1.66
N VAL A 93 -8.44 2.04 -1.96
CA VAL A 93 -9.75 1.44 -1.66
C VAL A 93 -9.74 0.91 -0.24
N ILE A 94 -10.75 1.26 0.56
CA ILE A 94 -10.86 0.82 1.95
C ILE A 94 -11.96 -0.23 2.08
N MET A 95 -11.63 -1.37 2.67
CA MET A 95 -12.58 -2.43 3.00
C MET A 95 -12.86 -2.45 4.51
N VAL A 96 -14.13 -2.52 4.90
CA VAL A 96 -14.56 -2.48 6.32
C VAL A 96 -15.69 -3.47 6.58
N SER A 97 -15.75 -4.07 7.78
CA SER A 97 -16.93 -4.82 8.24
C SER A 97 -17.76 -3.98 9.22
N LYS A 98 -18.11 -4.49 10.41
CA LYS A 98 -18.92 -3.75 11.41
C LYS A 98 -18.09 -2.91 12.38
N ILE A 99 -16.77 -3.08 12.40
CA ILE A 99 -15.89 -2.42 13.36
C ILE A 99 -15.22 -1.23 12.68
N GLY A 100 -15.64 -0.01 13.03
CA GLY A 100 -15.31 1.20 12.26
C GLY A 100 -14.15 2.05 12.74
N HIS A 101 -13.46 1.71 13.83
CA HIS A 101 -12.44 2.60 14.41
C HIS A 101 -11.29 2.91 13.45
N CYS A 102 -10.79 1.90 12.71
CA CYS A 102 -9.76 2.12 11.69
C CYS A 102 -10.27 2.97 10.53
N LEU A 103 -11.51 2.73 10.06
CA LEU A 103 -12.11 3.55 9.01
C LEU A 103 -12.25 5.01 9.46
N ASN A 104 -12.74 5.26 10.68
CA ASN A 104 -12.88 6.60 11.23
C ASN A 104 -11.54 7.35 11.30
N ASP A 105 -10.49 6.68 11.79
CA ASP A 105 -9.15 7.29 11.90
C ASP A 105 -8.56 7.60 10.51
N LEU A 106 -8.66 6.67 9.54
CA LEU A 106 -8.20 6.90 8.17
C LEU A 106 -8.94 8.06 7.50
N LEU A 107 -10.27 8.10 7.61
CA LEU A 107 -11.07 9.17 7.03
C LEU A 107 -10.78 10.53 7.68
N PHE A 108 -10.59 10.57 9.00
CA PHE A 108 -10.20 11.80 9.69
C PHE A 108 -8.83 12.31 9.22
N ARG A 109 -7.82 11.44 9.10
CA ARG A 109 -6.49 11.80 8.58
C ARG A 109 -6.52 12.23 7.12
N TYR A 110 -7.34 11.58 6.30
CA TYR A 110 -7.57 11.97 4.91
C TYR A 110 -8.15 13.39 4.82
N ARG A 111 -9.24 13.68 5.55
CA ARG A 111 -9.90 15.00 5.54
C ARG A 111 -9.02 16.12 6.11
N THR A 112 -8.17 15.81 7.09
CA THR A 112 -7.25 16.80 7.69
C THR A 112 -5.95 16.97 6.90
N GLY A 113 -5.75 16.23 5.79
CA GLY A 113 -4.55 16.28 4.97
C GLY A 113 -3.32 15.60 5.59
N GLN A 114 -3.47 14.91 6.73
CA GLN A 114 -2.40 14.14 7.36
C GLN A 114 -2.07 12.86 6.61
N LEU A 115 -3.00 12.37 5.79
CA LEU A 115 -2.81 11.20 4.94
C LEU A 115 -3.03 11.61 3.47
N PRO A 116 -1.96 11.92 2.72
CA PRO A 116 -2.04 12.42 1.35
C PRO A 116 -2.34 11.31 0.35
N ILE A 117 -3.57 10.80 0.38
CA ILE A 117 -4.11 9.78 -0.51
C ILE A 117 -5.37 10.30 -1.20
N GLU A 118 -5.91 9.54 -2.16
CA GLU A 118 -7.29 9.67 -2.61
C GLU A 118 -8.06 8.40 -2.25
N ILE A 119 -9.32 8.53 -1.82
CA ILE A 119 -10.15 7.38 -1.43
C ILE A 119 -11.31 7.26 -2.42
N PRO A 120 -11.14 6.52 -3.55
CA PRO A 120 -12.17 6.45 -4.57
C PRO A 120 -13.35 5.55 -4.19
N ALA A 121 -13.18 4.61 -3.26
CA ALA A 121 -14.25 3.72 -2.83
C ALA A 121 -14.04 3.17 -1.42
N ILE A 122 -15.16 2.98 -0.72
CA ILE A 122 -15.27 2.16 0.48
C ILE A 122 -16.12 0.94 0.14
N ILE A 123 -15.63 -0.25 0.47
CA ILE A 123 -16.33 -1.52 0.26
C ILE A 123 -16.67 -2.14 1.62
N SER A 124 -17.88 -2.65 1.78
CA SER A 124 -18.25 -3.38 2.99
C SER A 124 -19.18 -4.54 2.69
N ASN A 125 -19.07 -5.58 3.51
CA ASN A 125 -20.06 -6.66 3.57
C ASN A 125 -21.30 -6.28 4.40
N HIS A 126 -21.32 -5.10 5.02
CA HIS A 126 -22.44 -4.55 5.77
C HIS A 126 -22.78 -3.10 5.36
N LYS A 127 -23.89 -2.55 5.90
CA LYS A 127 -24.35 -1.17 5.58
C LYS A 127 -23.96 -0.14 6.65
N ASP A 128 -23.36 -0.59 7.75
CA ASP A 128 -23.15 0.17 8.99
C ASP A 128 -22.47 1.53 8.76
N PHE A 129 -21.52 1.62 7.83
CA PHE A 129 -20.74 2.83 7.55
C PHE A 129 -21.15 3.58 6.28
N TYR A 130 -22.31 3.26 5.69
CA TYR A 130 -22.80 3.95 4.50
C TYR A 130 -22.95 5.47 4.72
N GLN A 131 -23.60 5.87 5.82
CA GLN A 131 -23.81 7.29 6.13
C GLN A 131 -22.49 8.02 6.42
N LEU A 132 -21.54 7.33 7.04
CA LEU A 132 -20.20 7.88 7.27
C LEU A 132 -19.49 8.13 5.94
N ALA A 133 -19.43 7.14 5.04
CA ALA A 133 -18.82 7.32 3.73
C ALA A 133 -19.47 8.47 2.94
N ALA A 134 -20.80 8.55 2.95
CA ALA A 134 -21.55 9.65 2.33
C ALA A 134 -21.18 11.01 2.91
N SER A 135 -20.95 11.12 4.23
CA SER A 135 -20.51 12.39 4.85
C SER A 135 -19.12 12.85 4.41
N TYR A 136 -18.32 11.95 3.81
CA TYR A 136 -17.02 12.25 3.17
C TYR A 136 -17.11 12.34 1.65
N ASN A 137 -18.30 12.22 1.06
CA ASN A 137 -18.51 12.17 -0.39
C ASN A 137 -17.73 11.04 -1.08
N ILE A 138 -17.57 9.90 -0.40
CA ILE A 138 -16.86 8.72 -0.92
C ILE A 138 -17.89 7.66 -1.33
N PRO A 139 -17.81 7.10 -2.56
CA PRO A 139 -18.64 5.99 -2.99
C PRO A 139 -18.58 4.79 -2.03
N PHE A 140 -19.74 4.27 -1.64
CA PHE A 140 -19.86 3.11 -0.75
C PHE A 140 -20.50 1.93 -1.49
N HIS A 141 -19.78 0.80 -1.51
CA HIS A 141 -20.23 -0.44 -2.14
C HIS A 141 -20.58 -1.48 -1.10
N HIS A 142 -21.87 -1.83 -1.00
CA HIS A 142 -22.34 -2.91 -0.13
C HIS A 142 -22.39 -4.23 -0.87
N PHE A 143 -21.47 -5.14 -0.56
CA PHE A 143 -21.38 -6.49 -1.15
C PHE A 143 -21.59 -7.56 -0.06
N PRO A 144 -22.85 -7.88 0.30
CA PRO A 144 -23.15 -8.86 1.34
C PRO A 144 -22.76 -10.29 0.92
N LEU A 145 -22.40 -11.11 1.89
CA LEU A 145 -22.20 -12.55 1.72
C LEU A 145 -23.50 -13.26 2.13
N LEU A 146 -24.37 -13.55 1.16
CA LEU A 146 -25.77 -13.94 1.42
C LEU A 146 -25.98 -15.43 1.66
N GLY A 147 -25.20 -16.32 1.03
CA GLY A 147 -25.39 -17.77 1.16
C GLY A 147 -24.25 -18.52 1.89
N GLY A 148 -23.16 -17.83 2.25
CA GLY A 148 -22.05 -18.44 3.00
C GLY A 148 -21.32 -19.56 2.25
N THR A 149 -21.57 -19.72 0.95
CA THR A 149 -20.89 -20.72 0.11
C THR A 149 -19.61 -20.16 -0.50
N ASP A 150 -18.71 -21.04 -0.92
CA ASP A 150 -17.49 -20.64 -1.64
C ASP A 150 -17.81 -19.94 -2.97
N ALA A 151 -18.90 -20.34 -3.63
CA ALA A 151 -19.37 -19.70 -4.86
C ALA A 151 -19.85 -18.26 -4.62
N ASP A 152 -20.60 -18.03 -3.53
CA ASP A 152 -21.03 -16.68 -3.14
C ASP A 152 -19.84 -15.79 -2.81
N LYS A 153 -18.85 -16.36 -2.13
CA LYS A 153 -17.61 -15.65 -1.79
C LYS A 153 -16.84 -15.28 -3.06
N ALA A 154 -16.66 -16.21 -3.99
CA ALA A 154 -15.98 -15.94 -5.26
C ALA A 154 -16.71 -14.84 -6.06
N ALA A 155 -18.04 -14.87 -6.11
CA ALA A 155 -18.84 -13.83 -6.78
C ALA A 155 -18.73 -12.47 -6.07
N GLN A 156 -18.69 -12.45 -4.73
CA GLN A 156 -18.49 -11.24 -3.95
C GLN A 156 -17.11 -10.63 -4.20
N GLU A 157 -16.06 -11.45 -4.17
CA GLU A 157 -14.67 -11.00 -4.38
C GLU A 157 -14.42 -10.54 -5.82
N ALA A 158 -15.10 -11.14 -6.81
CA ALA A 158 -15.07 -10.64 -8.19
C ALA A 158 -15.57 -9.19 -8.30
N ARG A 159 -16.64 -8.84 -7.57
CA ARG A 159 -17.15 -7.46 -7.50
C ARG A 159 -16.20 -6.53 -6.75
N VAL A 160 -15.51 -7.02 -5.72
CA VAL A 160 -14.45 -6.26 -5.04
C VAL A 160 -13.36 -5.90 -6.05
N LEU A 161 -12.85 -6.87 -6.80
CA LEU A 161 -11.82 -6.65 -7.82
C LEU A 161 -12.29 -5.74 -8.95
N GLU A 162 -13.54 -5.85 -9.37
CA GLU A 162 -14.12 -4.94 -10.37
C GLU A 162 -14.02 -3.48 -9.90
N VAL A 163 -14.39 -3.19 -8.64
CA VAL A 163 -14.25 -1.84 -8.08
C VAL A 163 -12.79 -1.44 -8.00
N VAL A 164 -11.92 -2.29 -7.44
CA VAL A 164 -10.47 -2.01 -7.31
C VAL A 164 -9.84 -1.65 -8.67
N ASN A 165 -10.17 -2.41 -9.72
CA ASN A 165 -9.64 -2.20 -11.06
C ASN A 165 -10.27 -0.98 -11.74
N ARG A 166 -11.59 -0.81 -11.66
CA ARG A 166 -12.29 0.34 -12.26
C ARG A 166 -11.82 1.65 -11.64
N GLU A 167 -11.61 1.67 -10.33
CA GLU A 167 -11.12 2.85 -9.64
C GLU A 167 -9.61 3.04 -9.81
N GLY A 168 -8.87 2.13 -10.47
CA GLY A 168 -7.43 2.22 -10.63
C GLY A 168 -6.70 2.33 -9.29
N ALA A 169 -7.06 1.48 -8.33
CA ALA A 169 -6.50 1.57 -6.98
C ALA A 169 -5.06 1.05 -6.92
N ASP A 170 -4.18 1.84 -6.29
CA ASP A 170 -2.79 1.49 -6.01
C ASP A 170 -2.68 0.58 -4.79
N LEU A 171 -3.61 0.74 -3.84
CA LEU A 171 -3.62 0.03 -2.56
C LEU A 171 -5.04 -0.30 -2.10
N VAL A 172 -5.19 -1.47 -1.49
CA VAL A 172 -6.38 -1.88 -0.73
C VAL A 172 -6.04 -1.92 0.76
N VAL A 173 -6.86 -1.30 1.60
CA VAL A 173 -6.71 -1.34 3.06
C VAL A 173 -7.87 -2.11 3.69
N LEU A 174 -7.56 -3.22 4.35
CA LEU A 174 -8.51 -3.99 5.16
C LEU A 174 -8.65 -3.34 6.54
N ALA A 175 -9.45 -2.28 6.62
CA ALA A 175 -9.74 -1.55 7.86
C ALA A 175 -10.68 -2.37 8.75
N ARG A 176 -10.13 -3.42 9.40
CA ARG A 176 -10.90 -4.40 10.17
C ARG A 176 -12.01 -5.07 9.34
N TYR A 177 -11.68 -5.39 8.09
CA TYR A 177 -12.49 -6.28 7.27
C TYR A 177 -12.36 -7.71 7.81
N MET A 178 -13.49 -8.31 8.18
CA MET A 178 -13.52 -9.56 8.96
C MET A 178 -13.68 -10.83 8.12
N GLN A 179 -13.88 -10.70 6.80
CA GLN A 179 -13.89 -11.86 5.91
C GLN A 179 -12.46 -12.23 5.54
N ILE A 180 -12.13 -13.51 5.66
CA ILE A 180 -10.87 -14.07 5.14
C ILE A 180 -10.92 -13.94 3.62
N LEU A 181 -9.90 -13.38 3.00
CA LEU A 181 -9.83 -13.31 1.53
C LEU A 181 -9.49 -14.69 0.95
N SER A 182 -10.01 -15.01 -0.23
CA SER A 182 -9.59 -16.24 -0.93
C SER A 182 -8.13 -16.14 -1.37
N PRO A 183 -7.43 -17.28 -1.59
CA PRO A 183 -6.10 -17.29 -2.18
C PRO A 183 -6.02 -16.54 -3.52
N GLN A 184 -7.09 -16.60 -4.32
CA GLN A 184 -7.18 -15.92 -5.60
C GLN A 184 -7.19 -14.39 -5.43
N LEU A 185 -7.97 -13.88 -4.47
CA LEU A 185 -8.00 -12.46 -4.17
C LEU A 185 -6.68 -11.98 -3.54
N CYS A 186 -6.08 -12.76 -2.63
CA CYS A 186 -4.76 -12.47 -2.08
C CYS A 186 -3.72 -12.32 -3.19
N LYS A 187 -3.70 -13.24 -4.15
CA LYS A 187 -2.78 -13.18 -5.30
C LYS A 187 -3.02 -11.97 -6.20
N ALA A 188 -4.28 -11.62 -6.46
CA ALA A 188 -4.62 -10.44 -7.27
C ALA A 188 -4.21 -9.11 -6.60
N LEU A 189 -4.11 -9.10 -5.27
CA LEU A 189 -3.74 -7.95 -4.46
C LEU A 189 -2.33 -8.06 -3.85
N GLU A 190 -1.50 -8.98 -4.34
CA GLU A 190 -0.16 -9.21 -3.83
C GLU A 190 0.67 -7.92 -3.88
N GLY A 191 1.31 -7.57 -2.76
CA GLY A 191 2.05 -6.31 -2.59
C GLY A 191 1.18 -5.03 -2.54
N ARG A 192 -0.14 -5.14 -2.69
CA ARG A 192 -1.09 -4.01 -2.79
C ARG A 192 -2.29 -4.12 -1.86
N ALA A 193 -2.23 -4.98 -0.85
CA ALA A 193 -3.23 -5.03 0.21
C ALA A 193 -2.58 -5.03 1.60
N ILE A 194 -3.01 -4.10 2.46
CA ILE A 194 -2.56 -4.01 3.86
C ILE A 194 -3.71 -4.38 4.79
N ASN A 195 -3.43 -5.22 5.77
CA ASN A 195 -4.35 -5.60 6.83
C ASN A 195 -3.87 -5.13 8.20
N ILE A 196 -4.80 -5.03 9.15
CA ILE A 196 -4.53 -4.73 10.55
C ILE A 196 -5.09 -5.83 11.45
N HIS A 197 -4.22 -6.49 12.19
CA HIS A 197 -4.59 -7.45 13.23
C HIS A 197 -4.42 -6.82 14.61
N HIS A 198 -5.35 -7.09 15.52
CA HIS A 198 -5.42 -6.47 16.86
C HIS A 198 -4.75 -7.33 17.94
N SER A 199 -3.73 -8.09 17.54
CA SER A 199 -2.79 -8.77 18.41
C SER A 199 -1.37 -8.52 17.90
N PHE A 200 -0.38 -8.74 18.75
CA PHE A 200 1.01 -8.84 18.33
C PHE A 200 1.23 -10.18 17.64
N LEU A 201 1.39 -10.22 16.32
CA LEU A 201 1.87 -11.44 15.67
C LEU A 201 3.31 -11.73 16.16
N PRO A 202 3.67 -12.99 16.46
CA PRO A 202 2.92 -14.24 16.20
C PRO A 202 1.94 -14.69 17.31
N SER A 203 1.78 -13.94 18.40
CA SER A 203 0.92 -14.30 19.53
C SER A 203 -0.58 -14.08 19.25
N PHE A 204 -1.41 -15.03 19.69
CA PHE A 204 -2.89 -14.98 19.65
C PHE A 204 -3.51 -14.92 18.24
N LYS A 205 -3.11 -15.84 17.35
CA LYS A 205 -3.80 -16.05 16.05
C LYS A 205 -5.24 -16.57 16.27
N GLY A 206 -6.15 -16.26 15.34
CA GLY A 206 -7.50 -16.82 15.32
C GLY A 206 -8.58 -15.99 16.02
N ALA A 207 -9.68 -16.64 16.41
CA ALA A 207 -10.85 -15.95 16.98
C ALA A 207 -10.63 -15.49 18.43
N LYS A 208 -11.27 -14.38 18.80
CA LYS A 208 -11.31 -13.82 20.17
C LYS A 208 -9.91 -13.56 20.82
N PRO A 209 -8.97 -12.87 20.16
CA PRO A 209 -7.61 -12.69 20.69
C PRO A 209 -7.58 -11.88 22.01
N TYR A 210 -8.55 -10.98 22.25
CA TYR A 210 -8.67 -10.28 23.54
C TYR A 210 -8.98 -11.20 24.72
N TYR A 211 -9.76 -12.28 24.51
CA TYR A 211 -10.03 -13.26 25.56
C TYR A 211 -8.78 -14.08 25.88
N GLN A 212 -8.08 -14.53 24.83
CA GLN A 212 -6.79 -15.23 24.99
C GLN A 212 -5.76 -14.38 25.73
N ALA A 213 -5.72 -13.07 25.44
CA ALA A 213 -4.86 -12.10 26.11
C ALA A 213 -5.24 -11.91 27.60
N PHE A 214 -6.54 -11.81 27.91
CA PHE A 214 -7.04 -11.71 29.27
C PHE A 214 -6.70 -12.96 30.09
N ASP A 215 -7.01 -14.16 29.57
CA ASP A 215 -6.72 -15.43 30.24
C ASP A 215 -5.22 -15.62 30.48
N ARG A 216 -4.39 -15.10 29.57
CA ARG A 216 -2.93 -15.14 29.70
C ARG A 216 -2.36 -14.07 30.65
N GLY A 217 -3.17 -13.10 31.08
CA GLY A 217 -2.79 -12.04 32.01
C GLY A 217 -1.81 -11.02 31.44
N VAL A 218 -1.86 -10.77 30.12
CA VAL A 218 -0.90 -9.89 29.45
C VAL A 218 -0.96 -8.47 29.99
N LYS A 219 0.20 -7.80 30.05
CA LYS A 219 0.32 -6.39 30.47
C LYS A 219 0.46 -5.42 29.31
N LEU A 220 0.56 -5.95 28.09
CA LEU A 220 0.66 -5.20 26.86
C LEU A 220 -0.30 -5.81 25.85
N ILE A 221 -0.99 -4.94 25.12
CA ILE A 221 -1.77 -5.26 23.93
C ILE A 221 -1.19 -4.46 22.77
N GLY A 222 -1.36 -4.96 21.55
CA GLY A 222 -0.81 -4.32 20.36
C GLY A 222 -1.57 -4.67 19.11
N ALA A 223 -1.10 -4.11 18.01
CA ALA A 223 -1.63 -4.38 16.69
C ALA A 223 -0.48 -4.51 15.69
N THR A 224 -0.69 -5.30 14.65
CA THR A 224 0.28 -5.53 13.58
C THR A 224 -0.37 -5.18 12.25
N ALA A 225 0.20 -4.20 11.55
CA ALA A 225 -0.09 -3.95 10.15
C ALA A 225 0.82 -4.83 9.28
N HIS A 226 0.28 -5.46 8.25
CA HIS A 226 1.05 -6.35 7.38
C HIS A 226 0.46 -6.39 5.96
N TYR A 227 1.30 -6.71 4.98
CA TYR A 227 0.79 -7.06 3.65
C TYR A 227 -0.01 -8.36 3.72
N VAL A 228 -1.09 -8.44 2.96
CA VAL A 228 -1.89 -9.64 2.81
C VAL A 228 -1.15 -10.61 1.89
N THR A 229 -1.05 -11.85 2.32
CA THR A 229 -0.51 -13.00 1.58
C THR A 229 -1.54 -14.13 1.58
N SER A 230 -1.30 -15.19 0.81
CA SER A 230 -2.11 -16.41 0.86
C SER A 230 -1.94 -17.21 2.15
N ASP A 231 -0.84 -16.96 2.86
CA ASP A 231 -0.35 -17.72 4.01
C ASP A 231 -0.78 -17.12 5.37
#